data_AF-A0A258J8J0-F1
#
_entry.id   AF-A0A258J8J0-F1
#
_cell.length_a   1.000
_cell.length_b   1.000
_cell.length_c   1.000
_cell.angle_alpha   90.00
_cell.angle_beta   90.00
_cell.angle_gamma   90.00
#
_symmetry.space_group_name_H-M   'P 1'
#
loop_
_entity.id
_entity.type
_entity.pdbx_description
1 polymer ?
#
loop_
_entity_poly.entity_id
_entity_poly.type
_entity_poly.pdbx_seq_one_letter_code
_entity_poly.pdbx_strand_id
1 'polypeptide(L)'
;MGVVVIGQSPRPSIAAEIASVLAPGMEIDLRGALDGMTRAEIDAIPPRDGSDALFTLLPNGDGVRLSKHVVEERAAAQIRRFAEEGVGVTLLACTGKFPNIETDGLVILPSAVLHNLVEAVLPKGRLGVFSPLA
;
A
#
# COMPACT_ATOMS: atom_id res chain seq x y z
N MET A 1 11.96 -8.61 3.42
CA MET A 1 10.67 -8.48 2.71
C MET A 1 10.56 -7.10 2.11
N GLY A 2 9.92 -7.01 0.95
CA GLY A 2 9.58 -5.73 0.33
C GLY A 2 8.28 -5.20 0.92
N VAL A 3 8.16 -3.88 1.05
CA VAL A 3 6.94 -3.20 1.47
C VAL A 3 6.71 -2.04 0.51
N VAL A 4 5.55 -2.01 -0.14
CA VAL A 4 5.12 -0.90 -0.99
C VAL A 4 4.05 -0.10 -0.26
N VAL A 5 4.32 1.17 0.02
CA VAL A 5 3.33 2.12 0.56
C VAL A 5 2.72 2.97 -0.56
N ILE A 6 1.52 3.50 -0.35
CA ILE A 6 0.83 4.33 -1.36
C ILE A 6 1.54 5.65 -1.63
N GLY A 7 2.04 6.31 -0.58
CA GLY A 7 2.72 7.60 -0.70
C GLY A 7 4.22 7.44 -0.98
N GLN A 8 5.02 8.30 -0.35
CA GLN A 8 6.48 8.23 -0.41
C GLN A 8 7.06 7.55 0.83
N SER A 9 8.22 6.93 0.65
CA SER A 9 9.15 6.56 1.70
C SER A 9 9.99 7.78 2.13
N PRO A 10 10.56 7.81 3.36
CA PRO A 10 10.44 6.80 4.41
C PRO A 10 9.10 6.83 5.16
N ARG A 11 8.74 5.69 5.78
CA ARG A 11 7.56 5.54 6.68
C ARG A 11 7.95 4.79 7.95
N PRO A 12 8.63 5.46 8.90
CA PRO A 12 9.20 4.79 10.06
C PRO A 12 8.14 4.14 10.97
N SER A 13 6.95 4.74 11.12
CA SER A 13 5.85 4.16 11.89
C SER A 13 5.36 2.84 11.29
N ILE A 14 5.11 2.81 9.98
CA ILE A 14 4.67 1.59 9.26
C ILE A 14 5.75 0.51 9.33
N ALA A 15 7.02 0.89 9.11
CA ALA A 15 8.14 -0.05 9.21
C ALA A 15 8.26 -0.65 10.62
N ALA A 16 8.10 0.16 11.67
CA ALA A 16 8.13 -0.29 13.05
C ALA A 16 6.95 -1.22 13.40
N GLU A 17 5.73 -0.89 12.97
CA GLU A 17 4.55 -1.75 13.16
C GLU A 17 4.73 -3.12 12.51
N ILE A 18 5.21 -3.15 11.26
CA ILE A 18 5.49 -4.42 10.57
C ILE A 18 6.60 -5.17 11.31
N ALA A 19 7.72 -4.52 11.63
CA ALA A 19 8.83 -5.16 12.33
C ALA A 19 8.42 -5.78 13.67
N SER A 20 7.44 -5.20 14.36
CA SER A 20 6.96 -5.69 15.66
C SER A 20 6.32 -7.08 15.61
N VAL A 21 5.85 -7.53 14.45
CA VAL A 21 5.20 -8.84 14.26
C VAL A 21 6.05 -9.82 13.45
N LEU A 22 7.15 -9.37 12.85
CA LEU A 22 8.04 -10.24 12.09
C LEU A 22 9.02 -10.99 13.00
N ALA A 23 9.53 -12.11 12.49
CA ALA A 23 10.62 -12.81 13.16
C ALA A 23 11.89 -11.94 13.25
N PRO A 24 12.66 -12.05 14.35
CA PRO A 24 13.93 -11.32 14.49
C PRO A 24 14.87 -11.56 13.31
N GLY A 25 15.56 -10.51 12.86
CA GLY A 25 16.54 -10.58 11.77
C GLY A 25 15.94 -10.50 10.36
N MET A 26 14.61 -10.36 10.22
CA MET A 26 14.02 -10.09 8.91
C MET A 26 14.21 -8.63 8.51
N GLU A 27 14.88 -8.40 7.38
CA GLU A 27 15.06 -7.06 6.82
C GLU A 27 13.78 -6.57 6.14
N ILE A 28 13.51 -5.27 6.26
CA ILE A 28 12.38 -4.60 5.60
C ILE A 28 12.94 -3.56 4.64
N ASP A 29 12.65 -3.71 3.35
CA ASP A 29 12.88 -2.68 2.34
C ASP A 29 11.54 -2.01 2.02
N LEU A 30 11.39 -0.75 2.38
CA LEU A 30 10.15 0.01 2.22
C LEU A 30 10.30 1.04 1.11
N ARG A 31 9.45 0.93 0.09
CA ARG A 31 9.40 1.82 -1.08
C ARG A 31 8.01 2.41 -1.24
N GLY A 32 7.95 3.66 -1.66
CA GLY A 32 6.71 4.35 -1.98
C GLY A 32 6.31 4.22 -3.44
N ALA A 33 5.01 4.08 -3.68
CA ALA A 33 4.44 4.20 -5.01
C ALA A 33 4.56 5.64 -5.55
N LEU A 34 4.88 6.64 -4.73
CA LEU A 34 5.20 8.02 -5.14
C LEU A 34 6.70 8.36 -5.05
N ASP A 35 7.58 7.40 -4.76
CA ASP A 35 9.02 7.68 -4.64
C ASP A 35 9.57 8.26 -5.94
N GLY A 36 10.45 9.26 -5.79
CA GLY A 36 11.03 10.02 -6.89
C GLY A 36 10.15 11.11 -7.48
N MET A 37 8.88 11.25 -7.06
CA MET A 37 8.00 12.31 -7.54
C MET A 37 8.16 13.60 -6.71
N THR A 38 8.11 14.73 -7.40
CA THR A 38 7.98 16.06 -6.82
C THR A 38 6.54 16.36 -6.44
N ARG A 39 6.34 17.40 -5.64
CA ARG A 39 4.99 17.84 -5.25
C ARG A 39 4.13 18.21 -6.46
N ALA A 40 4.69 18.93 -7.43
CA ALA A 40 3.97 19.34 -8.64
C ALA A 40 3.53 18.13 -9.49
N GLU A 41 4.36 17.09 -9.60
CA GLU A 41 4.01 15.86 -10.30
C GLU A 41 2.90 15.07 -9.58
N ILE A 42 2.92 15.07 -8.24
CA ILE A 42 1.85 14.45 -7.44
C ILE A 42 0.53 15.23 -7.61
N ASP A 43 0.56 16.56 -7.62
CA ASP A 43 -0.64 17.37 -7.82
C ASP A 43 -1.20 17.24 -9.26
N ALA A 44 -0.37 16.80 -10.22
CA ALA A 44 -0.76 16.56 -11.61
C ALA A 44 -1.42 15.19 -11.86
N ILE A 45 -1.59 14.34 -10.83
CA ILE A 45 -2.27 13.03 -10.92
C ILE A 45 -3.56 12.98 -10.08
N PRO A 46 -4.51 13.92 -10.27
CA PRO A 46 -5.74 13.95 -9.49
C PRO A 46 -6.60 12.71 -9.76
N PRO A 47 -7.42 12.29 -8.78
CA PRO A 47 -8.35 11.20 -9.00
C PRO A 47 -9.41 11.57 -10.05
N ARG A 48 -9.78 10.60 -10.89
CA ARG A 48 -10.82 10.78 -11.92
C ARG A 48 -12.20 11.01 -11.31
N ASP A 49 -12.49 10.28 -10.23
CA ASP A 49 -13.75 10.35 -9.48
C ASP A 49 -13.55 9.90 -8.02
N GLY A 50 -14.65 9.75 -7.27
CA GLY A 50 -14.60 9.29 -5.88
C GLY A 50 -14.09 7.86 -5.69
N SER A 51 -14.30 6.97 -6.67
CA SER A 51 -13.87 5.57 -6.63
C SER A 51 -12.38 5.40 -6.98
N ASP A 52 -11.83 6.36 -7.71
CA ASP A 52 -10.40 6.47 -8.04
C ASP A 52 -9.60 7.26 -6.99
N ALA A 53 -10.24 7.74 -5.92
CA ALA A 53 -9.57 8.56 -4.93
C ALA A 53 -8.83 7.74 -3.86
N LEU A 54 -7.51 7.97 -3.75
CA LEU A 54 -6.72 7.59 -2.58
C LEU A 54 -6.28 8.84 -1.81
N PHE A 55 -6.09 8.67 -0.51
CA PHE A 55 -5.49 9.67 0.36
C PHE A 55 -4.27 9.08 1.04
N THR A 56 -3.21 9.88 1.17
CA THR A 56 -2.04 9.54 1.98
C THR A 56 -1.36 10.80 2.50
N LEU A 57 -0.63 10.68 3.61
CA LEU A 57 0.26 11.73 4.10
C LEU A 57 1.65 11.54 3.50
N LEU A 58 2.31 12.56 2.99
CA LEU A 58 3.71 12.50 2.58
C LEU A 58 4.64 12.51 3.82
N PRO A 59 5.95 12.20 3.68
CA PRO A 59 6.89 12.20 4.80
C PRO A 59 6.99 13.55 5.54
N ASN A 60 6.70 14.66 4.86
CA ASN A 60 6.64 15.99 5.45
C ASN A 60 5.31 16.28 6.20
N GLY A 61 4.37 15.34 6.21
CA GLY A 61 3.05 15.47 6.83
C GLY A 61 1.95 15.99 5.90
N ASP A 62 2.25 16.37 4.66
CA ASP A 62 1.24 16.90 3.75
C ASP A 62 0.25 15.82 3.33
N GLY A 63 -1.05 16.11 3.47
CA GLY A 63 -2.11 15.30 2.89
C GLY A 63 -2.19 15.49 1.38
N VAL A 64 -2.18 14.39 0.63
CA VAL A 64 -2.40 14.38 -0.82
C VAL A 64 -3.52 13.43 -1.20
N ARG A 65 -4.31 13.85 -2.19
CA ARG A 65 -5.36 13.04 -2.80
C ARG A 65 -5.01 12.78 -4.25
N LEU A 66 -5.01 11.53 -4.67
CA LEU A 66 -4.43 11.11 -5.94
C LEU A 66 -5.17 9.94 -6.57
N SER A 67 -4.94 9.74 -7.86
CA SER A 67 -5.52 8.65 -8.65
C SER A 67 -5.00 7.29 -8.19
N LYS A 68 -5.94 6.42 -7.84
CA LYS A 68 -5.70 5.01 -7.54
C LYS A 68 -5.09 4.30 -8.73
N HIS A 69 -5.56 4.58 -9.93
CA HIS A 69 -5.04 3.97 -11.15
C HIS A 69 -3.53 4.25 -11.33
N VAL A 70 -3.09 5.49 -11.12
CA VAL A 70 -1.66 5.83 -11.18
C VAL A 70 -0.87 5.10 -10.09
N VAL A 71 -1.44 4.96 -8.89
CA VAL A 71 -0.81 4.16 -7.83
C VAL A 71 -0.71 2.69 -8.17
N GLU A 72 -1.72 2.09 -8.80
CA GLU A 72 -1.67 0.69 -9.24
C GLU A 72 -0.48 0.47 -10.18
N GLU A 73 -0.29 1.34 -11.16
CA GLU A 73 0.84 1.28 -12.10
C GLU A 73 2.19 1.43 -11.39
N ARG A 74 2.34 2.45 -10.54
CA ARG A 74 3.63 2.69 -9.85
C ARG A 74 3.93 1.66 -8.77
N ALA A 75 2.91 1.19 -8.05
CA ALA A 75 3.07 0.13 -7.05
C ALA A 75 3.44 -1.20 -7.72
N ALA A 76 2.80 -1.54 -8.84
CA ALA A 76 3.18 -2.71 -9.65
C ALA A 76 4.64 -2.63 -10.11
N ALA A 77 5.13 -1.45 -10.52
CA ALA A 77 6.53 -1.26 -10.86
C ALA A 77 7.47 -1.52 -9.66
N GLN A 78 7.13 -1.08 -8.45
CA GLN A 78 7.92 -1.39 -7.25
C GLN A 78 7.90 -2.88 -6.90
N ILE A 79 6.73 -3.53 -7.02
CA ILE A 79 6.58 -4.98 -6.82
C ILE A 79 7.47 -5.76 -7.79
N ARG A 80 7.46 -5.38 -9.07
CA ARG A 80 8.31 -5.99 -10.12
C ARG A 80 9.79 -5.84 -9.78
N ARG A 81 10.23 -4.65 -9.38
CA ARG A 81 11.62 -4.40 -8.96
C ARG A 81 12.03 -5.26 -7.77
N PHE A 82 11.16 -5.42 -6.78
CA PHE A 82 11.43 -6.34 -5.68
C PHE A 82 11.61 -7.79 -6.15
N ALA A 83 10.77 -8.26 -7.08
CA ALA A 83 10.92 -9.59 -7.65
C ALA A 83 12.25 -9.75 -8.42
N GLU A 84 12.63 -8.75 -9.24
CA GLU A 84 13.90 -8.71 -9.97
C GLU A 84 15.13 -8.71 -9.05
N GLU A 85 15.03 -8.05 -7.91
CA GLU A 85 16.08 -8.00 -6.88
C GLU A 85 16.11 -9.24 -5.96
N GLY A 86 15.24 -10.22 -6.20
CA GLY A 86 15.23 -11.49 -5.46
C GLY A 86 14.53 -11.42 -4.10
N VAL A 87 13.69 -10.41 -3.85
CA VAL A 87 12.89 -10.33 -2.63
C VAL A 87 11.82 -11.41 -2.63
N GLY A 88 11.88 -12.31 -1.63
CA GLY A 88 11.01 -13.49 -1.57
C GLY A 88 9.53 -13.21 -1.26
N VAL A 89 9.20 -12.04 -0.68
CA VAL A 89 7.82 -11.63 -0.40
C VAL A 89 7.69 -10.12 -0.35
N THR A 90 6.62 -9.60 -0.96
CA THR A 90 6.28 -8.17 -0.97
C THR A 90 4.91 -7.93 -0.34
N LEU A 91 4.80 -6.93 0.51
CA LEU A 91 3.53 -6.45 1.09
C LEU A 91 3.12 -5.13 0.42
N LEU A 92 1.92 -5.05 -0.13
CA LEU A 92 1.31 -3.76 -0.46
C LEU A 92 0.64 -3.20 0.81
N ALA A 93 1.24 -2.23 1.47
CA ALA A 93 0.78 -1.66 2.74
C ALA A 93 -0.43 -0.71 2.54
N CYS A 94 -1.56 -1.29 2.11
CA CYS A 94 -2.84 -0.63 1.99
C CYS A 94 -3.99 -1.64 2.09
N THR A 95 -5.12 -1.24 2.66
CA THR A 95 -6.35 -2.05 2.75
C THR A 95 -7.36 -1.72 1.67
N GLY A 96 -7.04 -0.78 0.77
CA GLY A 96 -7.84 -0.52 -0.43
C GLY A 96 -7.83 -1.72 -1.38
N LYS A 97 -8.94 -1.93 -2.10
CA LYS A 97 -9.00 -2.97 -3.14
C LYS A 97 -8.27 -2.47 -4.39
N PHE A 98 -7.24 -3.15 -4.89
CA PHE A 98 -6.51 -2.78 -6.10
C PHE A 98 -6.72 -3.81 -7.21
N PRO A 99 -7.84 -3.74 -7.97
CA PRO A 99 -8.18 -4.77 -8.94
C PRO A 99 -7.25 -4.82 -10.16
N ASN A 100 -6.52 -3.75 -10.47
CA ASN A 100 -5.66 -3.70 -11.66
C ASN A 100 -4.17 -3.75 -11.32
N ILE A 101 -3.80 -4.02 -10.06
CA ILE A 101 -2.39 -4.13 -9.70
C ILE A 101 -1.81 -5.42 -10.25
N GLU A 102 -0.79 -5.30 -11.09
CA GLU A 102 0.01 -6.45 -11.51
C GLU A 102 0.92 -6.89 -10.35
N THR A 103 0.98 -8.20 -10.12
CA THR A 103 1.78 -8.78 -9.04
C THR A 103 2.78 -9.76 -9.61
N ASP A 104 4.07 -9.55 -9.29
CA ASP A 104 5.15 -10.47 -9.60
C ASP A 104 5.69 -11.09 -8.29
N GLY A 105 5.91 -12.40 -8.30
CA GLY A 105 6.32 -13.15 -7.10
C GLY A 105 5.21 -13.30 -6.06
N LEU A 106 5.59 -13.52 -4.80
CA LEU A 106 4.64 -13.63 -3.68
C LEU A 106 4.28 -12.24 -3.15
N VAL A 107 3.05 -11.80 -3.43
CA VAL A 107 2.53 -10.50 -2.99
C VAL A 107 1.40 -10.66 -1.99
N ILE A 108 1.56 -10.05 -0.80
CA ILE A 108 0.53 -9.98 0.23
C ILE A 108 -0.29 -8.70 -0.02
N LEU A 109 -1.59 -8.88 -0.28
CA LEU A 109 -2.57 -7.80 -0.37
C LEU A 109 -3.44 -7.81 0.90
N PRO A 110 -3.24 -6.88 1.85
CA PRO A 110 -4.02 -6.81 3.09
C PRO A 110 -5.52 -6.75 2.85
N SER A 111 -5.97 -6.06 1.80
CA SER A 111 -7.38 -6.01 1.41
C SER A 111 -7.97 -7.40 1.15
N ALA A 112 -7.23 -8.27 0.46
CA ALA A 112 -7.68 -9.62 0.13
C ALA A 112 -7.68 -10.51 1.39
N VAL A 113 -6.61 -10.44 2.19
CA VAL A 113 -6.51 -11.20 3.44
C VAL A 113 -7.63 -10.83 4.41
N LEU A 114 -7.82 -9.53 4.68
CA LEU A 114 -8.85 -9.05 5.60
C LEU A 114 -10.26 -9.38 5.11
N HIS A 115 -10.52 -9.20 3.81
CA HIS A 115 -11.83 -9.50 3.24
C HIS A 115 -12.20 -10.97 3.42
N ASN A 116 -11.32 -11.90 3.02
CA ASN A 116 -11.57 -13.34 3.16
C ASN A 116 -11.65 -13.78 4.63
N LEU A 117 -10.87 -13.15 5.52
CA LEU A 117 -10.97 -13.41 6.95
C LEU A 117 -12.37 -13.05 7.49
N VAL A 118 -12.88 -11.87 7.12
CA VAL A 118 -14.22 -11.42 7.53
C VAL A 118 -15.29 -12.36 6.99
N GLU A 119 -15.22 -12.79 5.73
CA GLU A 119 -16.16 -13.75 5.17
C GLU A 119 -16.14 -15.10 5.89
N ALA A 120 -14.96 -15.58 6.30
CA ALA A 120 -14.81 -16.84 7.02
C ALA A 120 -15.41 -16.80 8.44
N VAL A 121 -15.22 -15.70 9.17
CA VAL A 121 -15.66 -15.57 10.57
C VAL A 121 -17.09 -15.04 10.71
N LEU A 122 -17.59 -14.32 9.72
CA LEU A 122 -18.93 -13.73 9.70
C LEU A 122 -19.66 -14.08 8.38
N PRO A 123 -20.06 -15.34 8.18
CA PRO A 123 -20.68 -15.80 6.93
C PRO A 123 -22.06 -15.16 6.66
N LYS A 124 -22.70 -14.59 7.69
CA LYS A 124 -23.93 -13.78 7.58
C LYS A 124 -23.84 -12.60 8.54
N GLY A 125 -24.18 -11.41 8.07
CA GLY A 125 -24.20 -10.18 8.88
C GLY A 125 -23.55 -9.01 8.18
N ARG A 126 -23.32 -7.92 8.92
CA ARG A 126 -22.57 -6.74 8.45
C ARG A 126 -21.60 -6.32 9.54
N LEU A 127 -20.31 -6.20 9.20
CA LEU A 127 -19.29 -5.61 10.06
C LEU A 127 -19.06 -4.16 9.62
N GLY A 128 -19.34 -3.21 10.51
CA GLY A 128 -18.95 -1.81 10.34
C GLY A 128 -17.65 -1.54 11.10
N VAL A 129 -16.72 -0.83 10.46
CA VAL A 129 -15.46 -0.39 11.09
C VAL A 129 -15.41 1.13 11.00
N PHE A 130 -15.19 1.78 12.14
CA PHE A 130 -14.92 3.21 12.21
C PHE A 130 -13.47 3.39 12.65
N SER A 131 -12.69 4.11 11.85
CA SER A 131 -11.31 4.46 12.17
C SER A 131 -11.15 5.98 12.00
N PRO A 132 -10.59 6.69 12.98
CA PRO A 132 -10.32 8.11 12.84
C PRO A 132 -9.30 8.35 11.73
N LEU A 133 -9.50 9.40 10.94
CA LEU A 133 -8.55 9.84 9.92
C LEU A 133 -7.44 10.70 10.55
N ALA A 134 -6.76 10.13 11.56
CA ALA A 134 -5.86 10.83 12.48
C ALA A 134 -6.50 12.01 13.26
#